data_AF-A0A7W1I303-F1
#
_entry.id   AF-A0A7W1I303-F1
#
_cell.length_a   1.000
_cell.length_b   1.000
_cell.length_c   1.000
_cell.angle_alpha   90.00
_cell.angle_beta   90.00
_cell.angle_gamma   90.00
#
_symmetry.space_group_name_H-M   'P 1'
#
loop_
_entity.id
_entity.type
_entity.pdbx_description
1 polymer ?
#
loop_
_entity_poly.entity_id
_entity_poly.type
_entity_poly.pdbx_seq_one_letter_code
_entity_poly.pdbx_strand_id
1 'polypeptide(L)'
;MQIYMVAVGLSVLGSLGGLLAASTFLLAGDSLRSKIVPWAISYAVGTLLGVALLALLPEALEVLPPQVALGTLLAGVLTFFLLEKLVLWRHCHDGHGHECEAHTSSAASLVIVGDAFHTFVDGAIIAAAVMTSVPLGI
;
A
#
# COMPACT_ATOMS: atom_id res chain seq x y z
N MET A 1 -15.11 22.59 -5.46
CA MET A 1 -16.18 21.60 -5.22
C MET A 1 -16.01 20.36 -6.09
N GLN A 2 -15.90 20.51 -7.42
CA GLN A 2 -15.85 19.38 -8.36
C GLN A 2 -14.62 18.47 -8.18
N ILE A 3 -13.42 19.03 -7.98
CA ILE A 3 -12.17 18.27 -7.77
C ILE A 3 -12.24 17.38 -6.52
N TYR A 4 -12.75 17.90 -5.40
CA TYR A 4 -12.90 17.11 -4.17
C TYR A 4 -13.91 15.97 -4.33
N MET A 5 -15.00 16.18 -5.07
CA MET A 5 -15.96 15.11 -5.37
C MET A 5 -15.35 14.03 -6.27
N VAL A 6 -14.49 14.40 -7.23
CA VAL A 6 -13.74 13.44 -8.06
C VAL A 6 -12.76 12.65 -7.21
N ALA A 7 -11.98 13.30 -6.35
CA ALA A 7 -11.05 12.62 -5.45
C ALA A 7 -11.77 11.61 -4.53
N VAL A 8 -12.83 12.04 -3.84
CA VAL A 8 -13.64 11.16 -3.00
C VAL A 8 -14.27 10.02 -3.82
N GLY A 9 -14.80 10.32 -5.01
CA GLY A 9 -15.38 9.33 -5.91
C GLY A 9 -14.38 8.26 -6.33
N LEU A 10 -13.17 8.65 -6.73
CA LEU A 10 -12.09 7.74 -7.11
C LEU A 10 -11.61 6.91 -5.91
N SER A 11 -11.44 7.51 -4.72
CA SER A 11 -11.07 6.75 -3.51
C SER A 11 -12.13 5.71 -3.12
N VAL A 12 -13.42 6.06 -3.21
CA VAL A 12 -14.53 5.13 -2.94
C VAL A 12 -14.58 4.03 -3.99
N LEU A 13 -14.44 4.37 -5.28
CA LEU A 13 -14.41 3.40 -6.36
C LEU A 13 -13.23 2.42 -6.21
N GLY A 14 -12.05 2.92 -5.91
CA GLY A 14 -10.86 2.09 -5.65
C GLY A 14 -11.07 1.14 -4.48
N SER A 15 -11.58 1.66 -3.35
CA SER A 15 -11.82 0.86 -2.13
C SER A 15 -12.90 -0.21 -2.34
N LEU A 16 -14.03 0.14 -2.96
CA LEU A 16 -15.10 -0.81 -3.26
C LEU A 16 -14.66 -1.82 -4.33
N GLY A 17 -13.92 -1.38 -5.34
CA GLY A 17 -13.36 -2.26 -6.36
C GLY A 17 -12.41 -3.30 -5.76
N GLY A 18 -11.49 -2.87 -4.88
CA GLY A 18 -10.60 -3.75 -4.14
C GLY A 18 -11.35 -4.74 -3.25
N LEU A 19 -12.35 -4.26 -2.49
CA LEU A 19 -13.18 -5.11 -1.64
C LEU A 19 -13.96 -6.16 -2.44
N LEU A 20 -14.55 -5.78 -3.57
CA LEU A 20 -15.29 -6.70 -4.44
C LEU A 20 -14.35 -7.73 -5.08
N ALA A 21 -13.17 -7.31 -5.56
CA ALA A 21 -12.17 -8.21 -6.11
C ALA A 21 -11.67 -9.22 -5.06
N ALA A 22 -11.34 -8.76 -3.85
CA ALA A 22 -10.94 -9.64 -2.75
C ALA A 22 -12.07 -10.61 -2.35
N SER A 23 -13.31 -10.11 -2.21
CA SER A 23 -14.47 -10.92 -1.82
C SER A 23 -14.81 -12.01 -2.85
N THR A 24 -14.72 -11.68 -4.14
CA THR A 24 -14.91 -12.67 -5.21
C THR A 24 -13.78 -13.67 -5.26
N PHE A 25 -12.54 -13.24 -5.00
CA PHE A 25 -11.38 -14.13 -4.91
C PHE A 25 -11.48 -15.11 -3.73
N LEU A 26 -12.22 -14.78 -2.66
CA LEU A 26 -12.49 -15.72 -1.56
C LEU A 26 -13.33 -16.92 -1.99
N LEU A 27 -14.07 -16.83 -3.09
CA LEU A 27 -14.82 -17.94 -3.67
C LEU A 27 -13.90 -18.94 -4.40
N ALA A 28 -12.65 -18.58 -4.67
CA ALA A 28 -11.66 -19.49 -5.24
C ALA A 28 -11.16 -20.50 -4.19
N GLY A 29 -10.92 -21.75 -4.62
CA GLY A 29 -10.37 -22.78 -3.75
C GLY A 29 -8.91 -22.53 -3.32
N ASP A 30 -8.50 -23.09 -2.19
CA ASP A 30 -7.18 -22.87 -1.57
C ASP A 30 -5.98 -23.16 -2.49
N SER A 31 -6.10 -24.19 -3.33
CA SER A 31 -5.05 -24.55 -4.30
C SER A 31 -4.82 -23.47 -5.36
N LEU A 32 -5.88 -22.74 -5.74
CA LEU A 32 -5.77 -21.63 -6.68
C LEU A 32 -5.24 -20.37 -5.98
N ARG A 33 -5.74 -20.08 -4.77
CA ARG A 33 -5.31 -18.92 -3.99
C ARG A 33 -3.81 -18.94 -3.70
N SER A 34 -3.31 -20.06 -3.17
CA SER A 34 -1.88 -20.25 -2.85
C SER A 34 -0.96 -20.09 -4.06
N LYS A 35 -1.44 -20.38 -5.28
CA LYS A 35 -0.68 -20.18 -6.51
C LYS A 35 -0.73 -18.74 -7.01
N ILE A 36 -1.87 -18.07 -6.94
CA ILE A 36 -2.06 -16.74 -7.52
C ILE A 36 -1.53 -15.63 -6.61
N VAL A 37 -1.72 -15.74 -5.29
CA VAL A 37 -1.38 -14.66 -4.34
C VAL A 37 0.07 -14.16 -4.49
N PRO A 38 1.11 -15.01 -4.59
CA PRO A 38 2.48 -14.53 -4.76
C PRO A 38 2.69 -13.69 -6.03
N TRP A 39 2.04 -14.08 -7.14
CA TRP A 39 2.10 -13.33 -8.39
C TRP A 39 1.33 -12.02 -8.31
N ALA A 40 0.16 -12.03 -7.67
CA ALA A 40 -0.64 -10.81 -7.46
C ALA A 40 0.11 -9.79 -6.59
N ILE A 41 0.76 -10.24 -5.52
CA ILE A 41 1.63 -9.40 -4.68
C ILE A 41 2.79 -8.84 -5.50
N SER A 42 3.48 -9.69 -6.28
CA SER A 42 4.61 -9.24 -7.11
C SER A 42 4.18 -8.21 -8.15
N TYR A 43 3.03 -8.41 -8.78
CA TYR A 43 2.43 -7.45 -9.70
C TYR A 43 2.11 -6.12 -9.00
N ALA A 44 1.43 -6.15 -7.85
CA ALA A 44 1.07 -4.97 -7.08
C ALA A 44 2.30 -4.17 -6.61
N VAL A 45 3.33 -4.85 -6.09
CA VAL A 45 4.59 -4.20 -5.71
C VAL A 45 5.26 -3.53 -6.92
N GLY A 46 5.28 -4.21 -8.07
CA GLY A 46 5.83 -3.66 -9.31
C GLY A 46 5.08 -2.44 -9.82
N THR A 47 3.75 -2.47 -9.86
CA THR A 47 2.94 -1.32 -10.30
C THR A 47 3.05 -0.14 -9.35
N LEU A 48 3.00 -0.35 -8.04
CA LEU A 48 3.13 0.73 -7.06
C LEU A 48 4.53 1.37 -7.10
N LEU A 49 5.58 0.56 -7.21
CA LEU A 49 6.95 1.06 -7.37
C LEU A 49 7.10 1.84 -8.69
N GLY A 50 6.52 1.32 -9.77
CA GLY A 50 6.48 1.98 -11.08
C GLY A 50 5.78 3.34 -11.02
N VAL A 51 4.57 3.42 -10.45
CA VAL A 51 3.82 4.68 -10.27
C VAL A 51 4.60 5.66 -9.40
N ALA A 52 5.15 5.20 -8.27
CA ALA A 52 5.92 6.06 -7.38
C ALA A 52 7.15 6.69 -8.06
N LEU A 53 7.92 5.90 -8.81
CA LEU A 53 9.19 6.35 -9.40
C LEU A 53 9.06 6.98 -10.79
N LEU A 54 8.10 6.53 -11.61
CA LEU A 54 7.99 6.95 -13.02
C LEU A 54 6.88 7.97 -13.26
N ALA A 55 5.90 8.09 -12.36
CA ALA A 55 4.82 9.08 -12.48
C ALA A 55 4.89 10.13 -11.37
N LEU A 56 4.82 9.73 -10.10
CA LEU A 56 4.71 10.68 -8.99
C LEU A 56 6.01 11.43 -8.69
N LEU A 57 7.16 10.73 -8.68
CA LEU A 57 8.45 11.36 -8.41
C LEU A 57 8.87 12.39 -9.49
N PRO A 58 8.77 12.10 -10.80
CA PRO A 58 9.07 13.10 -11.83
C PRO A 58 8.17 14.32 -11.71
N GLU A 59 6.87 14.15 -11.52
CA GLU A 59 5.93 15.25 -11.31
C GLU A 59 6.31 16.11 -10.09
N ALA A 60 6.69 15.47 -8.97
CA ALA A 60 7.14 16.19 -7.78
C ALA A 60 8.42 17.01 -8.03
N LEU A 61 9.33 16.53 -8.88
CA LEU A 61 10.56 17.24 -9.25
C LEU A 61 10.31 18.45 -10.15
N GLU A 62 9.15 18.52 -10.83
CA GLU A 62 8.77 19.71 -11.61
C GLU A 62 8.29 20.87 -10.72
N VAL A 63 7.71 20.56 -9.55
CA VAL A 63 7.09 21.55 -8.67
C VAL A 63 7.85 21.82 -7.36
N LEU A 64 8.79 20.95 -6.97
CA LEU A 64 9.59 21.07 -5.74
C LEU A 64 11.10 21.07 -6.02
N PRO A 65 11.92 21.70 -5.16
CA PRO A 65 13.37 21.52 -5.22
C PRO A 65 13.76 20.03 -5.10
N PRO A 66 14.75 19.55 -5.87
CA PRO A 66 15.12 18.13 -5.88
C PRO A 66 15.46 17.56 -4.50
N GLN A 67 16.09 18.35 -3.63
CA GLN A 67 16.44 17.96 -2.27
C GLN A 67 15.21 17.66 -1.41
N VAL A 68 14.11 18.39 -1.63
CA VAL A 68 12.85 18.20 -0.90
C VAL A 68 12.14 16.95 -1.39
N ALA A 69 12.02 16.78 -2.71
CA ALA A 69 11.35 15.61 -3.29
C ALA A 69 12.09 14.30 -2.97
N LEU A 70 13.40 14.25 -3.23
CA LEU A 70 14.23 13.08 -2.93
C LEU A 70 14.37 12.85 -1.42
N GLY A 71 14.45 13.92 -0.63
CA GLY A 71 14.46 13.83 0.83
C GLY A 71 13.17 13.22 1.39
N THR A 72 12.02 13.58 0.81
CA THR A 72 10.71 13.03 1.19
C THR A 72 10.59 11.56 0.79
N LEU A 73 11.04 11.19 -0.42
CA LEU A 73 11.11 9.79 -0.87
C LEU A 73 11.99 8.97 0.08
N LEU A 74 13.19 9.46 0.41
CA LEU A 74 14.11 8.80 1.33
C LEU A 74 13.49 8.64 2.73
N ALA A 75 12.84 9.69 3.25
CA ALA A 75 12.15 9.62 4.53
C ALA A 75 11.05 8.56 4.52
N GLY A 76 10.28 8.44 3.42
CA GLY A 76 9.31 7.37 3.22
C GLY A 76 9.95 5.98 3.27
N VAL A 77 11.00 5.76 2.47
CA VAL A 77 11.75 4.49 2.44
C VAL A 77 12.30 4.12 3.82
N LEU A 78 12.94 5.06 4.52
CA LEU A 78 13.48 4.83 5.86
C LEU A 78 12.37 4.56 6.89
N THR A 79 11.23 5.23 6.79
CA THR A 79 10.07 4.99 7.67
C THR A 79 9.56 3.56 7.49
N PHE A 80 9.33 3.12 6.25
CA PHE A 80 8.91 1.74 5.98
C PHE A 80 9.95 0.71 6.40
N PHE A 81 11.24 0.99 6.18
CA PHE A 81 12.32 0.14 6.68
C PHE A 81 12.29 -0.01 8.21
N LEU A 82 12.09 1.09 8.94
CA LEU A 82 11.97 1.05 10.40
C LEU A 82 10.71 0.29 10.84
N LEU A 83 9.56 0.53 10.20
CA LEU A 83 8.33 -0.20 10.50
C LEU A 83 8.51 -1.71 10.29
N GLU A 84 9.15 -2.13 9.20
CA GLU A 84 9.48 -3.54 8.94
C GLU A 84 10.32 -4.13 10.08
N LYS A 85 11.38 -3.44 10.51
CA LYS A 85 12.24 -3.93 11.60
C LYS A 85 11.52 -3.96 12.95
N LEU A 86 10.64 -3.01 13.25
CA LEU A 86 9.84 -3.03 14.48
C LEU A 86 8.84 -4.18 14.50
N VAL A 87 8.21 -4.48 13.35
CA VAL A 87 7.28 -5.60 13.20
C VAL A 87 8.01 -6.95 13.40
N LEU A 88 9.16 -7.13 12.74
CA LEU A 88 9.97 -8.35 12.86
C LEU A 88 10.58 -8.50 14.26
N TRP A 89 11.04 -7.41 14.88
CA TRP A 89 11.63 -7.42 16.22
C TRP A 89 10.62 -7.84 17.30
N ARG A 90 9.38 -7.33 17.24
CA ARG A 90 8.30 -7.74 18.14
C ARG A 90 8.01 -9.25 18.04
N HIS A 91 8.02 -9.81 16.83
CA HIS A 91 7.73 -11.22 16.60
C HIS A 91 8.82 -12.16 17.16
N CYS A 92 10.08 -11.73 17.21
CA CYS A 92 11.17 -12.52 17.81
C CYS A 92 11.30 -12.35 19.33
N HIS A 93 10.75 -11.27 19.92
CA HIS A 93 10.91 -10.99 21.34
C HIS A 93 9.73 -11.50 22.20
N ASP A 94 8.53 -11.59 21.63
CA ASP A 94 7.36 -12.13 22.33
C ASP A 94 7.35 -13.68 22.35
N GLY A 95 8.28 -14.32 21.64
CA GLY A 95 8.50 -15.77 21.62
C GLY A 95 9.64 -16.19 22.54
N HIS A 96 9.33 -16.53 23.79
CA HIS A 96 10.25 -17.32 24.60
C HIS A 96 10.40 -18.71 23.99
N GLY A 97 11.53 -18.95 23.34
CA GLY A 97 12.19 -20.25 23.18
C GLY A 97 11.35 -21.39 22.58
N HIS A 98 11.78 -21.82 21.38
CA HIS A 98 11.36 -23.02 20.65
C HIS A 98 10.16 -22.84 19.71
N GLU A 99 10.44 -23.04 18.42
CA GLU A 99 9.50 -23.31 17.32
C GLU A 99 8.55 -22.16 16.95
N CYS A 100 9.04 -21.25 16.09
CA CYS A 100 8.23 -20.28 15.38
C CYS A 100 7.33 -20.98 14.32
N GLU A 101 6.30 -21.69 14.76
CA GLU A 101 5.14 -21.98 13.91
C GLU A 101 4.19 -20.78 13.93
N ALA A 102 4.01 -20.18 12.75
CA ALA A 102 3.33 -18.91 12.53
C ALA A 102 1.80 -19.01 12.58
N HIS A 103 1.14 -19.02 13.73
CA HIS A 103 -0.34 -19.02 13.81
C HIS A 103 -0.82 -18.33 15.11
N THR A 104 -1.81 -17.42 15.19
CA THR A 104 -2.92 -17.09 14.27
C THR A 104 -3.53 -15.70 14.54
N SER A 105 -3.19 -15.02 15.65
CA SER A 105 -3.94 -13.84 16.12
C SER A 105 -3.21 -12.51 15.92
N SER A 106 -1.91 -12.46 16.20
CA SER A 106 -1.09 -11.26 15.99
C SER A 106 -0.90 -10.97 14.50
N ALA A 107 -0.65 -12.00 13.69
CA ALA A 107 -0.49 -11.88 12.24
C ALA A 107 -1.75 -11.32 11.56
N ALA A 108 -2.94 -11.80 11.94
CA ALA A 108 -4.19 -11.28 11.40
C ALA A 108 -4.43 -9.81 11.77
N SER A 109 -4.17 -9.43 13.03
CA SER A 109 -4.29 -8.03 13.45
C SER A 109 -3.32 -7.10 12.73
N LEU A 110 -2.09 -7.57 12.47
CA LEU A 110 -1.06 -6.79 11.80
C LEU A 110 -1.36 -6.61 10.31
N VAL A 111 -1.90 -7.64 9.67
CA VAL A 111 -2.41 -7.55 8.30
C VAL A 111 -3.53 -6.52 8.20
N ILE A 112 -4.50 -6.53 9.12
CA ILE A 112 -5.62 -5.56 9.11
C ILE A 112 -5.12 -4.13 9.33
N VAL A 113 -4.21 -3.91 10.28
CA VAL A 113 -3.65 -2.58 10.55
C VAL A 113 -2.82 -2.09 9.36
N GLY A 114 -2.01 -2.97 8.76
CA GLY A 114 -1.25 -2.66 7.56
C GLY A 114 -2.16 -2.30 6.38
N ASP A 115 -3.19 -3.10 6.13
CA ASP A 115 -4.17 -2.89 5.07
C ASP A 115 -4.94 -1.57 5.23
N ALA A 116 -5.36 -1.24 6.46
CA ALA A 116 -6.00 0.04 6.77
C ALA A 116 -5.06 1.24 6.51
N PHE A 117 -3.80 1.13 6.91
CA PHE A 117 -2.81 2.20 6.69
C PHE A 117 -2.52 2.37 5.19
N HIS A 118 -2.34 1.28 4.46
CA HIS A 118 -2.14 1.30 3.01
C HIS A 118 -3.31 1.94 2.28
N THR A 119 -4.54 1.49 2.58
CA THR A 119 -5.76 2.05 1.97
C THR A 119 -5.93 3.54 2.25
N PHE A 120 -5.54 3.99 3.45
CA PHE A 120 -5.53 5.42 3.78
C PHE A 120 -4.51 6.21 2.95
N VAL A 121 -3.28 5.70 2.84
CA VAL A 121 -2.21 6.33 2.05
C VAL A 121 -2.58 6.38 0.57
N ASP A 122 -3.16 5.31 0.02
CA ASP A 122 -3.63 5.28 -1.36
C ASP A 122 -4.72 6.33 -1.62
N GLY A 123 -5.67 6.49 -0.69
CA GLY A 123 -6.66 7.57 -0.75
C GLY A 123 -6.04 8.97 -0.70
N ALA A 124 -5.02 9.18 0.15
CA ALA A 124 -4.29 10.44 0.22
C ALA A 124 -3.51 10.74 -1.08
N ILE A 125 -2.92 9.71 -1.70
CA ILE A 125 -2.21 9.82 -2.98
C ILE A 125 -3.20 10.16 -4.10
N ILE A 126 -4.35 9.48 -4.19
CA ILE A 126 -5.40 9.80 -5.17
C ILE A 126 -5.83 11.27 -5.01
N ALA A 127 -6.09 11.71 -3.77
CA ALA A 127 -6.48 13.09 -3.51
C ALA A 127 -5.40 14.10 -3.95
N ALA A 128 -4.13 13.85 -3.60
CA ALA A 128 -3.02 14.70 -4.01
C ALA A 128 -2.84 14.74 -5.54
N ALA A 129 -2.92 13.58 -6.19
CA ALA A 129 -2.79 13.47 -7.64
C ALA A 129 -3.93 14.19 -8.38
N VAL A 130 -5.19 13.99 -7.98
CA VAL A 130 -6.36 14.67 -8.56
C VAL A 130 -6.30 16.19 -8.36
N MET A 131 -5.72 16.65 -7.25
CA MET A 131 -5.49 18.08 -7.01
C MET A 131 -4.46 18.68 -7.97
N THR A 132 -3.51 17.89 -8.46
CA THR A 132 -2.57 18.28 -9.52
C THR A 132 -3.24 18.18 -10.90
N SER A 133 -3.75 17.00 -11.27
CA SER A 133 -4.56 16.79 -12.47
C SER A 133 -5.41 15.52 -12.37
N VAL A 134 -6.62 15.54 -12.94
CA VAL A 134 -7.51 14.35 -12.92
C VAL A 134 -6.87 13.12 -13.57
N PRO A 135 -6.18 13.20 -14.73
CA PRO A 135 -5.55 12.04 -15.34
C PRO A 135 -4.46 11.39 -14.49
N LEU A 136 -3.78 12.16 -13.62
CA LEU A 136 -2.76 11.62 -12.72
C LEU A 136 -3.37 10.82 -11.57
N GLY A 137 -4.61 11.13 -11.19
CA GLY A 137 -5.31 10.47 -10.09
C GLY A 137 -6.17 9.27 -10.48
N ILE A 138 -6.32 8.99 -11.79
CA ILE A 138 -6.97 7.79 -12.35
C ILE A 138 -5.92 6.70 -12.52
#